data_AF-A0A1C5VTR7-F1
#
_entry.id   AF-A0A1C5VTR7-F1
#
_cell.length_a   1.000
_cell.length_b   1.000
_cell.length_c   1.000
_cell.angle_alpha   90.00
_cell.angle_beta   90.00
_cell.angle_gamma   90.00
#
_symmetry.space_group_name_H-M   'P 1'
#
loop_
_entity.id
_entity.type
_entity.pdbx_description
1 polymer ?
#
loop_
_entity_poly.entity_id
_entity_poly.type
_entity_poly.pdbx_seq_one_letter_code
_entity_poly.pdbx_strand_id
1 'polypeptide(L)'
;MSKYKDFVDKIINESPKFMIIEEENEKYLLFDRFVTSLSENAMPWLFKVYLDKNYNILKDDKFTNEIKDKYKDIDMKLIDVNGNIFLNKNSLEVILNELDLNNQIEYNKENLDLKLL
;
A
#
# COMPACT_ATOMS: atom_id res chain seq x y z
N MET A 1 9.90 -12.09 -4.54
CA MET A 1 10.02 -10.73 -5.12
C MET A 1 8.69 -10.42 -5.79
N SER A 2 7.97 -9.41 -5.31
CA SER A 2 6.59 -9.14 -5.74
C SER A 2 6.52 -8.82 -7.25
N LYS A 3 5.48 -9.29 -7.94
CA LYS A 3 5.23 -8.92 -9.35
C LYS A 3 4.89 -7.43 -9.52
N TYR A 4 4.62 -6.75 -8.41
CA TYR A 4 4.29 -5.33 -8.33
C TYR A 4 5.47 -4.41 -8.07
N LYS A 5 6.68 -4.97 -7.91
CA LYS A 5 7.87 -4.18 -7.56
C LYS A 5 8.06 -2.96 -8.48
N ASP A 6 7.98 -3.18 -9.78
CA ASP A 6 8.22 -2.16 -10.80
C ASP A 6 7.10 -1.10 -10.81
N PHE A 7 5.86 -1.52 -10.54
CA PHE A 7 4.72 -0.63 -10.39
C PHE A 7 4.87 0.27 -9.16
N VAL A 8 5.26 -0.29 -8.01
CA VAL A 8 5.50 0.49 -6.79
C VAL A 8 6.65 1.47 -6.98
N ASP A 9 7.74 1.05 -7.62
CA ASP A 9 8.86 1.93 -7.96
C ASP A 9 8.43 3.07 -8.88
N LYS A 10 7.62 2.80 -9.91
CA LYS A 10 7.03 3.80 -10.80
C LYS A 10 6.24 4.84 -10.01
N ILE A 11 5.29 4.42 -9.17
CA ILE A 11 4.46 5.34 -8.40
C ILE A 11 5.30 6.21 -7.45
N ILE A 12 6.26 5.62 -6.74
CA ILE A 12 7.15 6.37 -5.84
C ILE A 12 7.94 7.42 -6.63
N ASN A 13 8.52 7.05 -7.76
CA ASN A 13 9.36 7.96 -8.56
C ASN A 13 8.56 9.06 -9.26
N GLU A 14 7.31 8.80 -9.64
CA GLU A 14 6.40 9.78 -10.25
C GLU A 14 5.68 10.65 -9.22
N SER A 15 5.78 10.33 -7.93
CA SER A 15 5.06 11.06 -6.88
C SER A 15 5.74 12.38 -6.53
N PRO A 16 4.94 13.44 -6.24
CA PRO A 16 5.49 14.70 -5.73
C PRO A 16 6.29 14.48 -4.45
N LYS A 17 7.38 15.23 -4.27
CA LYS A 17 8.28 15.10 -3.10
C LYS A 17 7.56 15.21 -1.76
N PHE A 18 6.52 16.05 -1.64
CA PHE A 18 5.78 16.22 -0.39
C PHE A 18 4.88 15.02 -0.04
N MET A 19 4.66 14.09 -0.98
CA MET A 19 3.96 12.82 -0.79
C MET A 19 4.92 11.68 -0.49
N ILE A 20 6.22 11.97 -0.34
CA ILE A 20 7.26 10.99 -0.07
C ILE A 20 8.01 11.44 1.18
N ILE A 21 8.31 10.49 2.06
CA ILE A 21 9.23 10.69 3.18
C ILE A 21 10.45 9.80 2.95
N GLU A 22 11.63 10.31 3.24
CA GLU A 22 12.88 9.57 3.23
C GLU A 22 13.41 9.48 4.66
N GLU A 23 13.44 8.27 5.21
CA GLU A 23 14.01 7.98 6.53
C GLU A 23 14.92 6.76 6.42
N GLU A 24 16.11 6.82 7.02
CA GLU A 24 17.07 5.70 7.06
C GLU A 24 17.42 5.07 5.68
N ASN A 25 17.49 5.89 4.63
CA ASN A 25 17.66 5.48 3.22
C ASN A 25 16.49 4.68 2.61
N GLU A 26 15.33 4.71 3.25
CA GLU A 26 14.09 4.09 2.76
C GLU A 26 13.07 5.17 2.37
N LYS A 27 12.35 4.92 1.26
CA LYS A 27 11.28 5.79 0.77
C LYS A 27 9.93 5.28 1.24
N TYR A 28 9.13 6.20 1.77
CA TYR A 28 7.77 5.96 2.19
C TYR A 28 6.83 6.81 1.34
N LEU A 29 5.76 6.19 0.84
CA LEU A 29 4.78 6.86 0.00
C LEU A 29 3.51 7.16 0.80
N LEU A 30 2.98 8.36 0.64
CA LEU A 30 1.67 8.75 1.16
C LEU A 30 0.60 7.76 0.65
N PHE A 31 -0.13 7.16 1.57
CA PHE A 31 -1.12 6.14 1.26
C PHE A 31 -2.23 6.66 0.34
N ASP A 32 -2.66 7.91 0.51
CA ASP A 32 -3.66 8.52 -0.37
C ASP A 32 -3.19 8.61 -1.83
N ARG A 33 -1.89 8.90 -2.04
CA ARG A 33 -1.26 8.89 -3.37
C ARG A 33 -1.19 7.50 -3.96
N PHE A 34 -0.90 6.49 -3.14
CA PHE A 34 -0.95 5.10 -3.54
C PHE A 34 -2.36 4.70 -3.96
N VAL A 35 -3.38 4.95 -3.15
CA VAL A 35 -4.78 4.58 -3.46
C VAL A 35 -5.25 5.21 -4.77
N THR A 36 -4.99 6.51 -4.95
CA THR A 36 -5.34 7.24 -6.18
C THR A 36 -4.59 6.72 -7.41
N SER A 37 -3.43 6.07 -7.24
CA SER A 37 -2.73 5.40 -8.36
C SER A 37 -3.35 4.07 -8.78
N LEU A 38 -4.21 3.46 -7.95
CA LEU A 38 -4.89 2.19 -8.24
C LEU A 38 -6.23 2.40 -8.97
N SER A 39 -6.87 3.55 -8.76
CA SER A 39 -8.09 3.96 -9.47
C SER A 39 -8.37 5.44 -9.23
N GLU A 40 -8.74 6.16 -10.29
CA GLU A 40 -9.23 7.54 -10.20
C GLU A 40 -10.55 7.64 -9.39
N ASN A 41 -11.29 6.52 -9.28
CA ASN A 41 -12.53 6.43 -8.53
C ASN A 41 -12.34 5.88 -7.11
N ALA A 42 -11.13 5.40 -6.75
CA ALA A 42 -10.87 4.92 -5.40
C ALA A 42 -10.77 6.11 -4.46
N MET A 43 -11.75 6.26 -3.58
CA MET A 43 -11.67 7.30 -2.57
C MET A 43 -10.70 6.87 -1.46
N PRO A 44 -9.65 7.65 -1.14
CA PRO A 44 -8.65 7.30 -0.13
C PRO A 44 -9.23 6.96 1.25
N TRP A 45 -10.37 7.56 1.61
CA TRP A 45 -11.05 7.27 2.88
C TRP A 45 -11.62 5.84 2.95
N LEU A 46 -12.02 5.23 1.83
CA LEU A 46 -12.48 3.84 1.79
C LEU A 46 -11.36 2.88 2.17
N PHE A 47 -10.12 3.22 1.81
CA PHE A 47 -8.93 2.47 2.18
C PHE A 47 -8.42 2.80 3.60
N LYS A 48 -8.67 4.01 4.12
CA LYS A 48 -8.38 4.37 5.54
C LYS A 48 -9.22 3.56 6.54
N VAL A 49 -10.37 3.01 6.12
CA VAL A 49 -11.14 2.04 6.92
C VAL A 49 -10.39 0.70 7.06
N TYR A 50 -9.35 0.45 6.25
CA TYR A 50 -8.57 -0.79 6.28
C TYR A 50 -7.20 -0.66 6.97
N LEU A 51 -6.84 0.44 7.64
CA LEU A 51 -5.54 0.53 8.34
C LEU A 51 -5.64 1.37 9.63
N ASP A 52 -5.36 0.77 10.79
CA ASP A 52 -5.14 1.46 12.07
C ASP A 52 -3.66 1.83 12.28
N LYS A 53 -3.38 2.57 13.37
CA LYS A 53 -2.03 3.03 13.75
C LYS A 53 -1.01 1.91 14.03
N ASN A 54 -1.43 0.65 14.06
CA ASN A 54 -0.66 -0.56 14.32
C ASN A 54 -0.73 -1.57 13.16
N TYR A 55 -1.00 -1.10 11.93
CA TYR A 55 -1.11 -1.93 10.72
C TYR A 55 -2.34 -2.87 10.70
N ASN A 56 -3.35 -2.62 11.54
CA ASN A 56 -4.54 -3.47 11.59
C ASN A 56 -5.57 -3.03 10.55
N ILE A 57 -6.13 -3.96 9.79
CA ILE A 57 -7.36 -3.68 9.04
C ILE A 57 -8.48 -3.44 10.05
N LEU A 58 -9.06 -2.23 10.10
CA LEU A 58 -10.08 -1.85 11.09
C LEU A 58 -11.41 -2.55 10.82
N LYS A 59 -11.45 -3.80 11.25
CA LYS A 59 -12.55 -4.37 12.01
C LYS A 59 -11.89 -5.28 13.04
N ASP A 60 -12.33 -5.23 14.31
CA ASP A 60 -11.98 -6.20 15.35
C ASP A 60 -12.50 -7.60 14.97
N ASP A 61 -11.90 -8.17 13.92
CA ASP A 61 -12.18 -9.48 13.39
C ASP A 61 -10.82 -10.18 13.21
N LYS A 62 -10.84 -11.50 13.32
CA LYS A 62 -9.68 -12.42 13.24
C LYS A 62 -8.65 -12.14 12.11
N PHE A 63 -9.03 -11.34 11.12
CA PHE A 63 -8.26 -10.93 9.95
C PHE A 63 -6.94 -10.23 10.28
N THR A 64 -6.89 -9.40 11.34
CA THR A 64 -5.69 -8.61 11.66
C THR A 64 -4.49 -9.46 12.11
N ASN A 65 -4.72 -10.46 12.96
CA ASN A 65 -3.63 -11.35 13.42
C ASN A 65 -3.20 -12.30 12.32
N GLU A 66 -4.14 -12.75 11.48
CA GLU A 66 -3.85 -13.62 10.33
C GLU A 66 -2.91 -12.95 9.32
N ILE A 67 -3.15 -11.67 8.99
CA ILE A 67 -2.26 -10.91 8.10
C ILE A 67 -0.88 -10.70 8.75
N LYS A 68 -0.83 -10.39 10.05
CA LYS A 68 0.44 -10.25 10.78
C LYS A 68 1.25 -11.55 10.78
N ASP A 69 0.61 -12.68 11.02
CA ASP A 69 1.28 -13.98 10.98
C ASP A 69 1.69 -14.39 9.56
N LYS A 70 0.84 -14.12 8.56
CA LYS A 70 1.09 -14.43 7.14
C LYS A 70 2.29 -13.65 6.59
N TYR A 71 2.48 -12.40 7.03
CA TYR A 71 3.52 -11.50 6.56
C TYR A 71 4.57 -11.15 7.62
N LYS A 72 4.70 -11.94 8.68
CA LYS A 72 5.63 -11.70 9.80
C LYS A 72 7.10 -11.57 9.37
N ASP A 73 7.47 -12.20 8.25
CA ASP A 73 8.82 -12.22 7.71
C ASP A 73 9.08 -11.06 6.71
N ILE A 74 8.08 -10.19 6.50
CA ILE A 74 8.18 -9.00 5.64
C ILE A 74 8.31 -7.75 6.52
N ASP A 75 9.34 -6.95 6.25
CA ASP A 75 9.58 -5.68 6.95
C ASP A 75 8.61 -4.58 6.47
N MET A 76 7.37 -4.65 6.94
CA MET A 76 6.32 -3.66 6.69
C MET A 76 6.45 -2.49 7.66
N LYS A 77 6.53 -1.27 7.14
CA LYS A 77 6.66 -0.05 7.93
C LYS A 77 5.64 1.02 7.54
N LEU A 78 5.28 1.84 8.53
CA LEU A 78 4.33 2.92 8.47
C LEU A 78 4.83 4.10 9.30
N ILE A 79 4.63 5.31 8.77
CA ILE A 79 4.86 6.56 9.47
C ILE A 79 3.56 7.36 9.46
N ASP A 80 3.10 7.80 10.63
CA ASP A 80 1.99 8.74 10.77
C ASP A 80 2.54 10.14 11.01
N VAL A 81 2.35 11.04 10.04
CA VAL A 81 2.69 12.46 10.16
C VAL A 81 1.40 13.29 10.16
N ASN A 82 0.96 13.67 11.35
CA ASN A 82 -0.24 14.51 11.56
C ASN A 82 -1.51 13.91 10.92
N GLY A 83 -1.68 12.58 10.97
CA GLY A 83 -2.81 11.87 10.37
C GLY A 83 -2.60 11.46 8.91
N ASN A 84 -1.44 11.78 8.32
CA ASN A 84 -1.05 11.30 7.00
C ASN A 84 -0.24 10.03 7.14
N ILE A 85 -0.73 8.96 6.53
CA ILE A 85 -0.12 7.63 6.59
C ILE A 85 0.85 7.47 5.43
N PHE A 86 2.10 7.16 5.74
CA PHE A 86 3.13 6.85 4.76
C PHE A 86 3.56 5.39 4.92
N LEU A 87 3.67 4.67 3.82
CA LEU A 87 3.98 3.25 3.80
C LEU A 87 5.27 3.00 3.05
N ASN A 88 6.12 2.11 3.57
CA ASN A 88 7.27 1.65 2.81
C ASN A 88 6.85 0.74 1.65
N LYS A 89 7.79 0.47 0.74
CA LYS A 89 7.56 -0.35 -0.45
C LYS A 89 6.98 -1.73 -0.12
N ASN A 90 7.48 -2.37 0.93
CA ASN A 90 7.01 -3.70 1.33
C ASN A 90 5.53 -3.69 1.73
N SER A 91 5.10 -2.72 2.53
CA SER A 91 3.69 -2.53 2.90
C SER A 91 2.80 -2.36 1.66
N LEU A 92 3.22 -1.57 0.67
CA LEU A 92 2.47 -1.38 -0.58
C LEU A 92 2.36 -2.69 -1.38
N GLU A 93 3.46 -3.44 -1.50
CA GLU A 93 3.47 -4.73 -2.21
C GLU A 93 2.56 -5.76 -1.53
N VAL A 94 2.49 -5.79 -0.20
CA VAL A 94 1.57 -6.66 0.54
C VAL A 94 0.11 -6.32 0.24
N ILE A 95 -0.25 -5.03 0.25
CA ILE A 95 -1.61 -4.60 -0.07
C ILE A 95 -2.01 -5.06 -1.48
N LEU A 96 -1.11 -4.90 -2.46
CA LEU A 96 -1.37 -5.35 -3.83
C LEU A 96 -1.52 -6.88 -3.93
N ASN A 97 -0.68 -7.64 -3.22
CA ASN A 97 -0.82 -9.10 -3.19
C ASN A 97 -2.16 -9.54 -2.59
N GLU A 98 -2.62 -8.90 -1.51
CA GLU A 98 -3.91 -9.21 -0.92
C GLU A 98 -5.08 -8.87 -1.85
N LEU A 99 -5.02 -7.71 -2.52
CA LEU A 99 -6.02 -7.35 -3.52
C LEU A 99 -6.06 -8.36 -4.67
N ASP A 100 -4.90 -8.83 -5.14
CA ASP A 100 -4.79 -9.84 -6.21
C ASP A 100 -5.36 -11.19 -5.80
N LEU A 101 -5.01 -11.67 -4.60
CA LEU A 101 -5.51 -12.94 -4.04
C LEU A 101 -7.04 -12.94 -3.91
N ASN A 102 -7.62 -11.78 -3.68
CA ASN A 102 -9.07 -11.58 -3.57
C ASN A 102 -9.73 -11.16 -4.90
N ASN A 103 -9.00 -11.22 -6.02
CA ASN A 103 -9.47 -10.83 -7.35
C ASN A 103 -10.06 -9.41 -7.38
N GLN A 104 -9.49 -8.48 -6.63
CA GLN A 104 -9.91 -7.08 -6.52
C GLN A 104 -9.13 -6.15 -7.44
N ILE A 105 -8.07 -6.65 -8.09
CA ILE A 105 -7.25 -5.87 -9.02
C ILE A 105 -6.95 -6.66 -10.28
N GLU A 106 -6.78 -5.92 -11.37
CA GLU A 106 -6.21 -6.39 -12.63
C GLU A 106 -4.91 -5.62 -12.87
N TYR A 107 -3.82 -6.34 -13.13
CA TYR A 107 -2.49 -5.76 -13.31
C TYR A 107 -1.92 -6.08 -14.69
N ASN A 108 -1.64 -5.03 -15.46
CA ASN A 108 -0.94 -5.12 -16.73
C ASN A 108 0.56 -4.84 -16.51
N LYS A 109 1.36 -5.91 -16.58
CA LYS A 109 2.80 -5.85 -16.39
C LYS A 109 3.54 -5.10 -17.50
N GLU A 110 3.03 -5.10 -18.73
CA GLU A 110 3.71 -4.45 -19.86
C GLU A 110 3.67 -2.92 -19.72
N ASN A 111 2.55 -2.38 -19.26
CA ASN A 111 2.36 -0.94 -19.12
C ASN A 111 2.62 -0.43 -17.68
N LEU A 112 2.81 -1.37 -16.73
CA LEU A 112 2.86 -1.08 -15.29
C LEU A 112 1.61 -0.30 -14.86
N ASP A 113 0.45 -0.83 -15.22
CA ASP A 113 -0.85 -0.23 -14.93
C ASP A 113 -1.68 -1.21 -14.11
N LEU A 114 -2.43 -0.66 -13.16
CA LEU A 114 -3.25 -1.43 -12.23
C LEU A 114 -4.64 -0.82 -12.18
N LYS A 115 -5.65 -1.68 -12.18
CA LYS A 115 -7.05 -1.30 -12.11
C LYS A 115 -7.75 -2.05 -10.98
N LEU A 116 -8.49 -1.33 -10.14
CA LEU A 116 -9.42 -1.93 -9.19
C LEU A 116 -10.67 -2.47 -9.91
N LEU A 117 -11.11 -3.66 -9.52
CA LEU A 117 -12.26 -4.37 -10.09
C LEU A 117 -13.56 -4.09 -9.33
#